data_AF-A0A6M0L064-F1
#
_entry.id   AF-A0A6M0L064-F1
#
_cell.length_a   1.000
_cell.length_b   1.000
_cell.length_c   1.000
_cell.angle_alpha   90.00
_cell.angle_beta   90.00
_cell.angle_gamma   90.00
#
_symmetry.space_group_name_H-M   'P 1'
#
loop_
_entity.id
_entity.type
_entity.pdbx_description
1 polymer ?
#
loop_
_entity_poly.entity_id
_entity_poly.type
_entity_poly.pdbx_seq_one_letter_code
_entity_poly.pdbx_strand_id
1 'polypeptide(L)'
;MTRAFSKLSSLLLGTTLAVSVATAGSGELEKIMKKRGLTENDVIRAAKTYLPTGGRDEFVVFSSGGQSGQILVYGVPSMKILKYIAVFTPEPWQGYGFDEDSKAVLRQGNIRGREINWGDTHHPGLSEKDGKYDGKWLAINDKANPRVAIIDLEDFETKQIVV
;
A
#
# COMPACT_ATOMS: atom_id res chain seq x y z
N MET A 1 -20.74 -37.34 48.47
CA MET A 1 -19.30 -37.16 48.19
C MET A 1 -18.93 -37.13 46.69
N THR A 2 -19.89 -37.18 45.75
CA THR A 2 -19.62 -37.32 44.31
C THR A 2 -19.54 -35.99 43.53
N ARG A 3 -20.10 -34.88 44.04
CA ARG A 3 -20.07 -33.56 43.34
C ARG A 3 -18.77 -32.77 43.51
N ALA A 4 -17.98 -33.03 44.56
CA ALA A 4 -16.72 -32.32 44.79
C ALA A 4 -15.59 -32.81 43.86
N PHE A 5 -15.59 -34.11 43.54
CA PHE A 5 -14.62 -34.71 42.61
C PHE A 5 -14.77 -34.19 41.17
N SER A 6 -16.01 -33.96 40.72
CA SER A 6 -16.31 -33.44 39.38
C SER A 6 -15.77 -32.02 39.15
N LYS A 7 -15.85 -31.14 40.16
CA LYS A 7 -15.35 -29.76 40.05
C LYS A 7 -13.82 -29.66 40.10
N LEU A 8 -13.16 -30.56 40.84
CA LEU A 8 -11.71 -30.61 40.92
C LEU A 8 -11.10 -31.12 39.59
N SER A 9 -11.68 -32.16 39.00
CA SER A 9 -11.26 -32.67 37.69
C SER A 9 -11.44 -31.66 36.57
N SER A 10 -12.53 -30.88 36.55
CA SER A 10 -12.70 -29.80 35.56
C SER A 10 -11.71 -28.64 35.74
N LEU A 11 -11.30 -28.34 36.98
CA LEU A 11 -10.33 -27.29 37.27
C LEU A 11 -8.91 -27.72 36.88
N LEU A 12 -8.54 -28.98 37.14
CA LEU A 12 -7.26 -29.59 36.75
C LEU A 12 -7.14 -29.78 35.23
N LEU A 13 -8.23 -30.13 34.54
CA LEU A 13 -8.23 -30.20 33.07
C LEU A 13 -8.15 -28.80 32.43
N GLY A 14 -8.83 -27.82 33.03
CA GLY A 14 -8.80 -26.43 32.57
C GLY A 14 -7.42 -25.76 32.73
N THR A 15 -6.72 -26.02 33.84
CA THR A 15 -5.36 -25.50 34.07
C THR A 15 -4.30 -26.22 33.24
N THR A 16 -4.45 -27.53 32.99
CA THR A 16 -3.52 -28.27 32.13
C THR A 16 -3.67 -27.90 30.65
N LEU A 17 -4.88 -27.63 30.15
CA LEU A 17 -5.08 -27.08 28.80
C LEU A 17 -4.54 -25.64 28.67
N ALA A 18 -4.75 -24.78 29.66
CA ALA A 18 -4.25 -23.41 29.62
C ALA A 18 -2.70 -23.35 29.63
N VAL A 19 -2.04 -24.24 30.37
CA VAL A 19 -0.57 -24.33 30.42
C VAL A 19 0.02 -24.94 29.14
N SER A 20 -0.66 -25.87 28.48
CA SER A 20 -0.18 -26.49 27.24
C SER A 20 -0.34 -25.58 26.02
N VAL A 21 -1.33 -24.68 26.01
CA VAL A 21 -1.42 -23.62 24.98
C VAL A 21 -0.38 -22.52 25.21
N ALA A 22 0.00 -22.23 26.46
CA ALA A 22 1.04 -21.24 26.78
C ALA A 22 2.48 -21.72 26.50
N THR A 23 2.75 -23.03 26.54
CA THR A 23 4.10 -23.60 26.36
C THR A 23 4.43 -24.03 24.93
N ALA A 24 3.46 -24.08 24.02
CA ALA A 24 3.70 -24.47 22.63
C ALA A 24 4.46 -23.41 21.79
N GLY A 25 4.50 -22.14 22.22
CA GLY A 25 5.09 -21.04 21.45
C GLY A 25 6.36 -20.39 22.01
N SER A 26 6.77 -20.69 23.24
CA SER A 26 7.83 -19.92 23.92
C SER A 26 9.25 -20.30 23.47
N GLY A 27 9.52 -21.59 23.18
CA GLY A 27 10.87 -22.05 22.84
C GLY A 27 11.22 -22.00 21.34
N GLU A 28 10.23 -22.01 20.45
CA GLU A 28 10.49 -22.01 19.01
C GLU A 28 10.98 -20.65 18.51
N LEU A 29 10.35 -19.57 19.00
CA LEU A 29 10.80 -18.21 18.71
C LEU A 29 12.24 -18.00 19.20
N GLU A 30 12.58 -18.43 20.42
CA GLU A 30 13.94 -18.33 20.96
C GLU A 30 14.97 -19.14 20.13
N LYS A 31 14.61 -20.35 19.70
CA LYS A 31 15.44 -21.15 18.77
C LYS A 31 15.66 -20.43 17.44
N ILE A 32 14.62 -19.84 16.87
CA ILE A 32 14.71 -19.07 15.62
C ILE A 32 15.59 -17.84 15.82
N MET A 33 15.40 -17.10 16.92
CA MET A 33 16.20 -15.93 17.26
C MET A 33 17.68 -16.31 17.40
N LYS A 34 17.99 -17.36 18.18
CA LYS A 34 19.37 -17.85 18.34
C LYS A 34 19.98 -18.32 17.02
N LYS A 35 19.23 -19.07 16.21
CA LYS A 35 19.67 -19.57 14.89
C LYS A 35 19.96 -18.42 13.91
N ARG A 36 19.17 -17.34 13.97
CA ARG A 36 19.28 -16.18 13.07
C ARG A 36 20.10 -15.04 13.67
N GLY A 37 20.60 -15.16 14.91
CA GLY A 37 21.31 -14.09 15.62
C GLY A 37 20.46 -12.85 15.89
N LEU A 38 19.15 -13.01 16.09
CA LEU A 38 18.21 -11.90 16.29
C LEU A 38 18.08 -11.54 17.78
N THR A 39 18.05 -10.24 18.06
CA THR A 39 17.63 -9.72 19.36
C THR A 39 16.10 -9.64 19.46
N GLU A 40 15.56 -9.53 20.67
CA GLU A 40 14.13 -9.27 20.88
C GLU A 40 13.66 -8.01 20.15
N ASN A 41 14.51 -6.97 20.12
CA ASN A 41 14.23 -5.73 19.40
C ASN A 41 14.10 -5.94 17.89
N ASP A 42 14.87 -6.85 17.30
CA ASP A 42 14.77 -7.17 15.87
C ASP A 42 13.46 -7.87 15.54
N VAL A 43 13.00 -8.76 16.43
CA VAL A 43 11.68 -9.41 16.29
C VAL A 43 10.55 -8.40 16.41
N ILE A 44 10.64 -7.46 17.37
CA ILE A 44 9.65 -6.37 17.52
C ILE A 44 9.62 -5.50 16.25
N ARG A 45 10.77 -5.14 15.69
CA ARG A 45 10.85 -4.36 14.43
C ARG A 45 10.25 -5.13 13.26
N ALA A 46 10.55 -6.42 13.13
CA ALA A 46 9.98 -7.25 12.07
C ALA A 46 8.45 -7.38 12.20
N ALA A 47 7.94 -7.57 13.42
CA ALA A 47 6.51 -7.64 13.70
C ALA A 47 5.78 -6.33 13.35
N LYS A 48 6.43 -5.16 13.52
CA LYS A 48 5.87 -3.86 13.10
C LYS A 48 5.73 -3.72 11.58
N THR A 49 6.56 -4.43 10.81
CA THR A 49 6.52 -4.41 9.33
C THR A 49 5.68 -5.53 8.73
N TYR A 50 5.38 -6.56 9.52
CA TYR A 50 4.68 -7.75 9.04
C TYR A 50 3.17 -7.53 9.03
N LEU A 51 2.54 -7.74 7.87
CA LEU A 51 1.09 -7.77 7.74
C LEU A 51 0.64 -9.19 7.36
N PRO A 52 -0.14 -9.88 8.21
CA PRO A 52 -0.64 -11.22 7.92
C PRO A 52 -1.68 -11.20 6.79
N THR A 53 -1.90 -12.35 6.16
CA THR A 53 -2.96 -12.55 5.16
C THR A 53 -4.32 -12.12 5.70
N GLY A 54 -5.07 -11.34 4.91
CA GLY A 54 -6.36 -10.78 5.32
C GLY A 54 -6.26 -9.51 6.17
N GLY A 55 -5.06 -9.12 6.60
CA GLY A 55 -4.81 -7.84 7.23
C GLY A 55 -4.98 -6.66 6.26
N ARG A 56 -5.26 -5.47 6.80
CA ARG A 56 -5.33 -4.22 6.05
C ARG A 56 -4.14 -3.33 6.40
N ASP A 57 -3.56 -2.71 5.39
CA ASP A 57 -2.56 -1.67 5.57
C ASP A 57 -3.19 -0.44 6.27
N GLU A 58 -2.43 0.20 7.14
CA GLU A 58 -2.88 1.35 7.92
C GLU A 58 -2.83 2.64 7.09
N PHE A 59 -1.81 2.74 6.23
CA PHE A 59 -1.63 3.89 5.35
C PHE A 59 -1.59 3.44 3.89
N VAL A 60 -2.04 4.34 3.01
CA VAL A 60 -1.87 4.26 1.57
C VAL A 60 -0.90 5.35 1.15
N VAL A 61 0.10 5.00 0.37
CA VAL A 61 1.09 5.93 -0.17
C VAL A 61 0.89 6.05 -1.67
N PHE A 62 0.88 7.29 -2.14
CA PHE A 62 0.95 7.65 -3.56
C PHE A 62 2.37 8.07 -3.88
N SER A 63 3.07 7.24 -4.62
CA SER A 63 4.47 7.46 -5.00
C SER A 63 4.58 7.80 -6.47
N SER A 64 5.50 8.70 -6.81
CA SER A 64 5.94 8.86 -8.18
C SER A 64 6.50 7.53 -8.72
N GLY A 65 6.29 7.27 -10.01
CA GLY A 65 6.95 6.21 -10.78
C GLY A 65 8.25 6.65 -11.44
N GLY A 66 8.66 7.91 -11.26
CA GLY A 66 9.81 8.49 -11.95
C GLY A 66 9.57 8.51 -13.46
N GLN A 67 10.60 8.09 -14.20
CA GLN A 67 10.66 8.07 -15.66
C GLN A 67 9.69 7.08 -16.32
N SER A 68 8.98 6.28 -15.52
CA SER A 68 7.89 5.45 -16.02
C SER A 68 6.64 6.27 -16.34
N GLY A 69 6.46 7.44 -15.71
CA GLY A 69 5.36 8.36 -15.99
C GLY A 69 4.01 8.00 -15.35
N GLN A 70 3.99 7.08 -14.38
CA GLN A 70 2.79 6.68 -13.61
C GLN A 70 2.87 7.10 -12.14
N ILE A 71 1.80 6.85 -11.39
CA ILE A 71 1.82 6.84 -9.91
C ILE A 71 1.67 5.40 -9.41
N LEU A 72 2.46 5.03 -8.42
CA LEU A 72 2.34 3.77 -7.70
C LEU A 72 1.58 4.00 -6.40
N VAL A 73 0.54 3.20 -6.17
CA VAL A 73 -0.20 3.17 -4.91
C VAL A 73 0.23 1.93 -4.15
N TYR A 74 0.75 2.07 -2.94
CA TYR A 74 1.13 0.94 -2.10
C TYR A 74 0.70 1.12 -0.66
N GLY A 75 0.48 -0.01 0.03
CA GLY A 75 0.11 -0.04 1.45
C GLY A 75 1.33 -0.02 2.37
N VAL A 76 1.18 0.60 3.54
CA VAL A 76 2.16 0.55 4.64
C VAL A 76 1.46 -0.05 5.87
N PRO A 77 2.06 -1.06 6.54
CA PRO A 77 3.47 -1.43 6.48
C PRO A 77 3.85 -2.52 5.49
N SER A 78 2.90 -3.13 4.77
CA SER A 78 3.19 -4.33 3.98
C SER A 78 4.05 -4.07 2.73
N MET A 79 4.13 -2.82 2.28
CA MET A 79 4.81 -2.38 1.07
C MET A 79 4.29 -3.04 -0.21
N LYS A 80 3.08 -3.62 -0.18
CA LYS A 80 2.46 -4.24 -1.36
C LYS A 80 1.95 -3.14 -2.29
N ILE A 81 2.27 -3.25 -3.58
CA ILE A 81 1.67 -2.42 -4.63
C ILE A 81 0.21 -2.82 -4.78
N LEU A 82 -0.68 -1.85 -4.65
CA LEU A 82 -2.13 -2.00 -4.71
C LEU A 82 -2.66 -1.61 -6.10
N LYS A 83 -2.07 -0.60 -6.73
CA LYS A 83 -2.52 -0.05 -8.01
C LYS A 83 -1.38 0.73 -8.69
N TYR A 84 -1.37 0.70 -10.01
CA TYR A 84 -0.67 1.71 -10.82
C TYR A 84 -1.74 2.65 -11.40
N ILE A 85 -1.53 3.95 -11.30
CA ILE A 85 -2.40 4.96 -11.94
C ILE A 85 -1.66 5.47 -13.16
N ALA A 86 -2.23 5.25 -14.35
CA ALA A 86 -1.69 5.77 -15.59
C ALA A 86 -1.84 7.30 -15.64
N VAL A 87 -0.77 8.01 -16.03
CA VAL A 87 -0.75 9.48 -16.11
C VAL A 87 -0.18 9.95 -17.44
N PHE A 88 1.13 9.88 -17.62
CA PHE A 88 1.83 10.46 -18.77
C PHE A 88 2.27 9.44 -19.83
N THR A 89 2.24 8.16 -19.47
CA THR A 89 2.64 7.04 -20.32
C THR A 89 1.42 6.15 -20.57
N PRO A 90 1.14 5.73 -21.82
CA PRO A 90 0.10 4.74 -22.11
C PRO A 90 0.34 3.44 -21.34
N GLU A 91 -0.75 2.85 -20.82
CA GLU A 91 -0.72 1.63 -20.00
C GLU A 91 -1.61 0.56 -20.65
N PRO A 92 -1.04 -0.33 -21.48
CA PRO A 92 -1.82 -1.24 -22.33
C PRO A 92 -2.65 -2.24 -21.55
N TRP A 93 -2.22 -2.63 -20.34
CA TRP A 93 -3.00 -3.55 -19.51
C TRP A 93 -4.25 -2.89 -18.91
N GLN A 94 -4.25 -1.56 -18.77
CA GLN A 94 -5.42 -0.77 -18.32
C GLN A 94 -6.29 -0.31 -19.49
N GLY A 95 -5.73 -0.25 -20.69
CA GLY A 95 -6.34 0.41 -21.85
C GLY A 95 -6.06 1.92 -21.92
N TYR A 96 -5.45 2.53 -20.89
CA TYR A 96 -5.15 3.96 -20.86
C TYR A 96 -4.21 4.38 -21.99
N GLY A 97 -4.62 5.38 -22.77
CA GLY A 97 -3.97 5.84 -23.99
C GLY A 97 -4.37 5.06 -25.25
N PHE A 98 -5.25 4.06 -25.15
CA PHE A 98 -5.71 3.23 -26.27
C PHE A 98 -7.20 3.40 -26.57
N ASP A 99 -8.04 3.61 -25.56
CA ASP A 99 -9.44 4.04 -25.74
C ASP A 99 -9.55 5.54 -26.08
N GLU A 100 -10.74 6.00 -26.48
CA GLU A 100 -10.93 7.38 -26.94
C GLU A 100 -10.88 8.40 -25.79
N ASP A 101 -11.41 8.05 -24.61
CA ASP A 101 -11.54 8.96 -23.48
C ASP A 101 -10.17 9.23 -22.84
N SER A 102 -9.42 8.16 -22.52
CA SER A 102 -8.10 8.29 -21.92
C SER A 102 -7.07 8.86 -22.90
N LYS A 103 -7.19 8.55 -24.19
CA LYS A 103 -6.35 9.15 -25.24
C LYS A 103 -6.63 10.64 -25.34
N ALA A 104 -7.89 11.08 -25.26
CA ALA A 104 -8.23 12.50 -25.24
C ALA A 104 -7.58 13.22 -24.05
N VAL A 105 -7.61 12.65 -22.84
CA VAL A 105 -6.89 13.20 -21.68
C VAL A 105 -5.39 13.24 -21.92
N LEU A 106 -4.79 12.14 -22.40
CA LEU A 106 -3.35 12.07 -22.69
C LEU A 106 -2.93 13.10 -23.76
N ARG A 107 -3.77 13.35 -24.77
CA ARG A 107 -3.53 14.37 -25.81
C ARG A 107 -3.52 15.80 -25.26
N GLN A 108 -4.17 16.10 -24.13
CA GLN A 108 -4.10 17.42 -23.50
C GLN A 108 -2.65 17.79 -23.13
N GLY A 109 -1.83 16.78 -22.85
CA GLY A 109 -0.40 16.93 -22.58
C GLY A 109 0.48 17.10 -23.83
N ASN A 110 -0.08 17.27 -25.02
CA ASN A 110 0.69 17.49 -26.23
C ASN A 110 1.26 18.90 -26.27
N ILE A 111 2.54 19.02 -26.61
CA ILE A 111 3.23 20.32 -26.71
C ILE A 111 3.49 20.64 -28.17
N ARG A 112 3.01 21.81 -28.63
CA ARG A 112 3.23 22.30 -30.00
C ARG A 112 2.78 21.31 -31.09
N GLY A 113 1.66 20.63 -30.85
CA GLY A 113 1.10 19.62 -31.76
C GLY A 113 1.87 18.29 -31.80
N ARG A 114 2.90 18.12 -30.97
CA ARG A 114 3.62 16.85 -30.85
C ARG A 114 2.96 15.97 -29.81
N GLU A 115 2.73 14.73 -30.20
CA GLU A 115 2.27 13.68 -29.31
C GLU A 115 3.35 13.29 -28.30
N ILE A 116 2.97 13.20 -27.02
CA ILE A 116 3.88 12.82 -25.93
C ILE A 116 3.28 11.65 -25.16
N ASN A 117 3.92 10.49 -25.28
CA ASN A 117 3.48 9.20 -24.72
C ASN A 117 4.42 8.69 -23.60
N TRP A 118 5.13 9.59 -22.95
CA TRP A 118 6.06 9.27 -21.86
C TRP A 118 6.11 10.44 -20.89
N GLY A 119 6.63 10.22 -19.68
CA GLY A 119 6.86 11.30 -18.72
C GLY A 119 7.81 10.88 -17.60
N ASP A 120 8.17 11.87 -16.77
CA ASP A 120 9.00 11.70 -15.59
C ASP A 120 8.29 12.33 -14.39
N THR A 121 7.57 11.51 -13.61
CA THR A 121 6.79 11.95 -12.45
C THR A 121 7.69 12.21 -11.24
N HIS A 122 7.51 13.29 -10.48
CA HIS A 122 8.37 13.57 -9.31
C HIS A 122 7.58 13.76 -8.01
N HIS A 123 6.64 14.69 -7.98
CA HIS A 123 6.04 15.17 -6.74
C HIS A 123 4.51 14.99 -6.74
N PRO A 124 3.99 13.84 -6.25
CA PRO A 124 2.57 13.72 -5.96
C PRO A 124 2.18 14.64 -4.79
N GLY A 125 1.17 15.48 -4.99
CA GLY A 125 0.59 16.36 -3.99
C GLY A 125 -0.89 16.08 -3.82
N LEU A 126 -1.29 15.60 -2.64
CA LEU A 126 -2.69 15.31 -2.32
C LEU A 126 -3.46 16.60 -2.03
N SER A 127 -4.75 16.60 -2.38
CA SER A 127 -5.66 17.68 -2.06
C SER A 127 -5.84 17.84 -0.55
N GLU A 128 -5.93 19.08 -0.10
CA GLU A 128 -6.07 19.44 1.30
C GLU A 128 -7.21 20.43 1.52
N LYS A 129 -7.85 20.31 2.67
CA LYS A 129 -8.75 21.30 3.22
C LYS A 129 -8.34 21.60 4.66
N ASP A 130 -8.11 22.87 4.98
CA ASP A 130 -7.66 23.32 6.30
C ASP A 130 -6.37 22.60 6.78
N GLY A 131 -5.44 22.36 5.85
CA GLY A 131 -4.14 21.70 6.12
C GLY A 131 -4.23 20.20 6.43
N LYS A 132 -5.35 19.55 6.07
CA LYS A 132 -5.57 18.11 6.20
C LYS A 132 -5.94 17.52 4.85
N TYR A 133 -5.40 16.34 4.55
CA TYR A 133 -5.79 15.62 3.34
C TYR A 133 -7.30 15.34 3.34
N ASP A 134 -7.98 15.77 2.28
CA ASP A 134 -9.41 15.54 2.11
C ASP A 134 -9.71 14.41 1.10
N GLY A 135 -8.66 13.87 0.47
CA GLY A 135 -8.73 12.63 -0.32
C GLY A 135 -9.51 12.74 -1.62
N LYS A 136 -9.61 13.94 -2.21
CA LYS A 136 -10.40 14.18 -3.42
C LYS A 136 -9.60 14.04 -4.70
N TRP A 137 -8.42 14.66 -4.74
CA TRP A 137 -7.59 14.65 -5.93
C TRP A 137 -6.11 14.66 -5.58
N LEU A 138 -5.29 14.34 -6.57
CA LEU A 138 -3.84 14.38 -6.47
C LEU A 138 -3.29 15.13 -7.70
N ALA A 139 -2.39 16.08 -7.48
CA ALA A 139 -1.61 16.72 -8.53
C ALA A 139 -0.24 16.06 -8.67
N ILE A 140 0.24 15.88 -9.90
CA ILE A 140 1.61 15.41 -10.13
C ILE A 140 2.24 16.08 -11.34
N ASN A 141 3.52 16.42 -11.23
CA ASN A 141 4.27 17.03 -12.33
C ASN A 141 4.90 15.98 -13.25
N ASP A 142 5.13 16.36 -14.50
CA ASP A 142 6.09 15.75 -15.41
C ASP A 142 7.30 16.69 -15.54
N LYS A 143 8.49 16.21 -15.15
CA LYS A 143 9.73 16.96 -15.27
C LYS A 143 10.29 16.95 -16.69
N ALA A 144 10.09 15.86 -17.42
CA ALA A 144 10.66 15.68 -18.74
C ALA A 144 9.98 16.56 -19.79
N ASN A 145 8.67 16.71 -19.68
CA ASN A 145 7.86 17.58 -20.50
C ASN A 145 7.05 18.43 -19.52
N PRO A 146 7.18 19.77 -19.49
CA PRO A 146 6.68 20.63 -18.42
C PRO A 146 5.14 20.59 -18.35
N ARG A 147 4.61 19.59 -17.65
CA ARG A 147 3.18 19.28 -17.55
C ARG A 147 2.80 19.04 -16.11
N VAL A 148 1.52 19.21 -15.81
CA VAL A 148 0.93 18.81 -14.54
C VAL A 148 -0.35 18.04 -14.84
N ALA A 149 -0.57 16.96 -14.10
CA ALA A 149 -1.79 16.17 -14.18
C ALA A 149 -2.59 16.24 -12.89
N ILE A 150 -3.91 16.16 -13.01
CA ILE A 150 -4.85 16.01 -11.89
C ILE A 150 -5.47 14.61 -11.98
N ILE A 151 -5.38 13.88 -10.88
CA ILE A 151 -5.94 12.54 -10.69
C ILE A 151 -7.10 12.65 -9.71
N ASP A 152 -8.23 12.05 -10.04
CA ASP A 152 -9.35 11.88 -9.11
C ASP A 152 -9.10 10.65 -8.23
N LEU A 153 -9.26 10.80 -6.93
CA LEU A 153 -8.99 9.73 -5.96
C LEU A 153 -10.23 8.87 -5.67
N GLU A 154 -11.42 9.24 -6.16
CA GLU A 154 -12.60 8.39 -6.10
C GLU A 154 -12.45 7.15 -7.00
N ASP A 155 -11.94 7.34 -8.21
CA ASP A 155 -11.79 6.28 -9.22
C ASP A 155 -10.35 5.98 -9.64
N PHE A 156 -9.37 6.73 -9.13
CA PHE A 156 -7.95 6.56 -9.41
C PHE A 156 -7.60 6.75 -10.90
N GLU A 157 -8.23 7.73 -11.55
CA GLU A 157 -7.98 8.07 -12.95
C GLU A 157 -7.46 9.49 -13.14
N THR A 158 -6.59 9.66 -14.14
CA THR A 158 -6.15 10.99 -14.58
C THR A 158 -7.29 11.68 -15.32
N LYS A 159 -7.72 12.85 -14.82
CA LYS A 159 -8.83 13.61 -15.39
C LYS A 159 -8.38 14.77 -16.27
N GLN A 160 -7.20 15.31 -16.01
CA GLN A 160 -6.69 16.47 -16.73
C GLN A 160 -5.17 16.44 -16.82
N ILE A 161 -4.63 16.90 -17.95
CA ILE A 161 -3.23 17.26 -18.11
C ILE A 161 -3.14 18.68 -18.66
N VAL A 162 -2.28 19.51 -18.07
CA VAL A 162 -2.02 20.89 -18.54
C VAL A 162 -0.54 21.05 -18.94
N VAL A 163 -0.31 21.92 -19.92
CA VAL A 163 1.01 22.29 -20.50
C VAL A 163 1.29 23.78 -20.30
#